data_AF-A0AAV8V6E7-F1
#
_entry.id   AF-A0AAV8V6E7-F1
#
_cell.length_a   1.000
_cell.length_b   1.000
_cell.length_c   1.000
_cell.angle_alpha   90.00
_cell.angle_beta   90.00
_cell.angle_gamma   90.00
#
_symmetry.space_group_name_H-M   'P 1'
#
loop_
_entity.id
_entity.type
_entity.pdbx_description
1 polymer ?
#
loop_
_entity_poly.entity_id
_entity_poly.type
_entity_poly.pdbx_seq_one_letter_code
_entity_poly.pdbx_strand_id
1 'polypeptide(L)'
;MKLRKFMMKKTSMMIMMIQKRKIKKRIQLKNLIAKKMKEMKMMREIRKKDKDKKRKERVKLYTKDKQLLLSFVYFDQTNCGYIFDKDIEDLLYTLGLKLSRAQVRKLVSKVVTRDSLHYRKLTDKPRDDDLIVIDDSERDANLHELALGNKKLLLTSFGEESITKKRKLNCNNKDSAELEEGFVMFRGSLVDISKLISQLERSERARLETEAKMVELKSDIQKISEKYAKCNSSLKHLNSEIKEYREKLRNSDESLNRITVSSQYFFIIPYC
;
A
#
# COMPACT_ATOMS: atom_id res chain seq x y z
N MET A 1 -18.46 -38.66 78.35
CA MET A 1 -17.34 -38.14 77.51
C MET A 1 -17.10 -38.87 76.18
N LYS A 2 -17.17 -40.21 76.10
CA LYS A 2 -16.83 -40.97 74.87
C LYS A 2 -17.75 -40.69 73.67
N LEU A 3 -19.06 -40.56 73.89
CA LEU A 3 -20.04 -40.34 72.82
C LEU A 3 -19.88 -38.99 72.11
N ARG A 4 -19.60 -37.91 72.85
CA ARG A 4 -19.30 -36.58 72.27
C ARG A 4 -18.07 -36.60 71.36
N LYS A 5 -16.98 -37.26 71.79
CA LYS A 5 -15.76 -37.41 70.97
C LYS A 5 -16.03 -38.22 69.70
N PHE A 6 -16.87 -39.25 69.77
CA PHE A 6 -17.26 -40.04 68.60
C PHE A 6 -18.10 -39.23 67.61
N MET A 7 -19.09 -38.47 68.09
CA MET A 7 -19.92 -37.60 67.26
C MET A 7 -19.09 -36.49 66.59
N MET A 8 -18.14 -35.88 67.31
CA MET A 8 -17.20 -34.87 66.77
C MET A 8 -16.30 -35.45 65.66
N LYS A 9 -15.83 -36.70 65.81
CA LYS A 9 -15.05 -37.37 64.75
C LYS A 9 -15.91 -37.66 63.51
N LYS A 10 -17.15 -38.10 63.69
CA LYS A 10 -18.09 -38.34 62.57
C LYS A 10 -18.42 -37.05 61.81
N THR A 11 -18.69 -35.95 62.50
CA THR A 11 -18.98 -34.65 61.86
C THR A 11 -17.75 -34.10 61.13
N SER A 12 -16.55 -34.19 61.73
CA SER A 12 -15.29 -33.82 61.09
C SER A 12 -15.02 -34.61 59.81
N MET A 13 -15.23 -35.94 59.83
CA MET A 13 -15.07 -36.81 58.67
C MET A 13 -16.07 -36.45 57.54
N MET A 14 -17.32 -36.14 57.91
CA MET A 14 -18.35 -35.72 56.95
C MET A 14 -18.00 -34.37 56.28
N ILE A 15 -17.50 -33.39 57.05
CA ILE A 15 -17.03 -32.10 56.52
C ILE A 15 -15.86 -32.29 55.55
N MET A 16 -14.88 -33.12 55.91
CA MET A 16 -13.76 -33.47 55.01
C MET A 16 -14.24 -34.10 53.70
N MET A 17 -15.20 -35.02 53.75
CA MET A 17 -15.77 -35.63 52.54
C MET A 17 -16.48 -34.60 51.64
N ILE A 18 -17.23 -33.67 52.22
CA ILE A 18 -17.89 -32.58 51.49
C ILE A 18 -16.85 -31.66 50.85
N GLN A 19 -15.79 -31.29 51.58
CA GLN A 19 -14.70 -30.46 51.06
C GLN A 19 -13.96 -31.15 49.90
N LYS A 20 -13.61 -32.44 50.04
CA LYS A 20 -12.99 -33.24 48.96
C LYS A 20 -13.87 -33.29 47.71
N ARG A 21 -15.18 -33.48 47.86
CA ARG A 21 -16.14 -33.44 46.73
C ARG A 21 -16.21 -32.06 46.08
N LYS A 22 -16.21 -30.97 46.85
CA LYS A 22 -16.18 -29.59 46.33
C LYS A 22 -14.90 -29.31 45.55
N ILE A 23 -13.74 -29.74 46.05
CA ILE A 23 -12.44 -29.58 45.37
C ILE A 23 -12.43 -30.35 44.05
N LYS A 24 -12.89 -31.61 44.05
CA LYS A 24 -12.97 -32.43 42.82
C LYS A 24 -13.86 -31.77 41.76
N LYS A 25 -15.03 -31.23 42.14
CA LYS A 25 -15.91 -30.48 41.22
C LYS A 25 -15.24 -29.22 40.67
N ARG A 26 -14.49 -28.47 41.48
CA ARG A 26 -13.74 -27.28 41.04
C ARG A 26 -12.66 -27.63 40.02
N ILE A 27 -11.92 -28.72 40.23
CA ILE A 27 -10.89 -29.19 39.29
C ILE A 27 -11.53 -29.61 37.97
N GLN A 28 -12.63 -30.38 38.01
CA GLN A 28 -13.38 -30.76 36.81
C GLN A 28 -13.88 -29.55 36.02
N LEU A 29 -14.43 -28.54 36.70
CA LEU A 29 -14.89 -27.31 36.07
C LEU A 29 -13.74 -26.52 35.43
N LYS A 30 -12.59 -26.40 36.11
CA LYS A 30 -11.39 -25.75 35.56
C LYS A 30 -10.92 -26.45 34.27
N ASN A 31 -10.90 -27.78 34.25
CA ASN A 31 -10.50 -28.55 33.08
C ASN A 31 -11.48 -28.36 31.90
N LEU A 32 -12.79 -28.31 32.19
CA LEU A 32 -13.81 -28.06 31.16
C LEU A 32 -13.67 -26.65 30.56
N ILE A 33 -13.43 -25.63 31.40
CA ILE A 33 -13.20 -24.25 30.94
C ILE A 33 -11.93 -24.18 30.09
N ALA A 34 -10.84 -24.81 30.53
CA ALA A 34 -9.59 -24.84 29.77
C ALA A 34 -9.77 -25.52 28.39
N LYS A 35 -10.57 -26.60 28.33
CA LYS A 35 -10.92 -27.26 27.06
C LYS A 35 -11.69 -26.32 26.12
N LYS A 36 -12.75 -25.67 26.62
CA LYS A 36 -13.54 -24.70 25.82
C LYS A 36 -12.71 -23.51 25.34
N MET A 37 -11.77 -23.01 26.15
CA MET A 37 -10.88 -21.92 25.73
C MET A 37 -9.93 -22.35 24.61
N LYS A 38 -9.41 -23.59 24.66
CA LYS A 38 -8.59 -24.16 23.57
C LYS A 38 -9.39 -24.31 22.28
N GLU A 39 -10.60 -24.83 22.34
CA GLU A 39 -11.50 -24.98 21.18
C GLU A 39 -11.82 -23.61 20.56
N MET A 40 -12.15 -22.60 21.37
CA MET A 40 -12.42 -21.25 20.89
C MET A 40 -11.19 -20.59 20.24
N LYS A 41 -9.98 -20.84 20.77
CA LYS A 41 -8.74 -20.35 20.19
C LYS A 41 -8.46 -21.00 18.83
N MET A 42 -8.65 -22.33 18.73
CA MET A 42 -8.50 -23.07 17.48
C MET A 42 -9.48 -22.58 16.41
N MET A 43 -10.74 -22.36 16.76
CA MET A 43 -11.76 -21.84 15.83
C MET A 43 -11.41 -20.43 15.30
N ARG A 44 -10.84 -19.57 16.16
CA ARG A 44 -10.34 -18.25 15.75
C ARG A 44 -9.16 -18.34 14.78
N GLU A 45 -8.25 -19.29 15.00
CA GLU A 45 -7.11 -19.51 14.10
C GLU A 45 -7.54 -20.04 12.73
N ILE A 46 -8.52 -20.97 12.69
CA ILE A 46 -9.10 -21.47 11.43
C ILE A 46 -9.72 -20.31 10.65
N ARG A 47 -10.55 -19.48 11.30
CA ARG A 47 -11.19 -18.31 10.65
C ARG A 47 -10.17 -17.29 10.13
N LYS A 48 -9.04 -17.11 10.82
CA LYS A 48 -7.93 -16.26 10.34
C LYS A 48 -7.27 -16.86 9.10
N LYS A 49 -6.94 -18.16 9.13
CA LYS A 49 -6.35 -18.88 8.00
C LYS A 49 -7.25 -18.83 6.75
N ASP A 50 -8.55 -19.00 6.89
CA ASP A 50 -9.50 -18.90 5.77
C ASP A 50 -9.55 -17.48 5.19
N LYS A 51 -9.53 -16.45 6.04
CA LYS A 51 -9.51 -15.05 5.60
C LYS A 51 -8.22 -14.71 4.86
N ASP A 52 -7.08 -15.24 5.32
CA ASP A 52 -5.78 -15.08 4.65
C ASP A 52 -5.70 -15.86 3.35
N LYS A 53 -6.27 -17.07 3.29
CA LYS A 53 -6.38 -17.87 2.05
C LYS A 53 -7.21 -17.13 1.00
N LYS A 54 -8.37 -16.58 1.38
CA LYS A 54 -9.23 -15.75 0.51
C LYS A 54 -8.55 -14.45 0.05
N ARG A 55 -7.60 -13.91 0.83
CA ARG A 55 -6.82 -12.71 0.45
C ARG A 55 -5.69 -13.07 -0.53
N LYS A 56 -5.07 -14.24 -0.39
CA LYS A 56 -4.05 -14.77 -1.30
C LYS A 56 -4.63 -15.24 -2.64
N GLU A 57 -5.88 -15.69 -2.64
CA GLU A 57 -6.64 -16.11 -3.82
C GLU A 57 -7.18 -14.92 -4.65
N ARG A 58 -6.97 -13.67 -4.20
CA ARG A 58 -7.16 -12.51 -5.09
C ARG A 58 -6.11 -12.61 -6.20
N VAL A 59 -6.50 -13.25 -7.29
CA VAL A 59 -5.74 -13.42 -8.52
C VAL A 59 -5.02 -12.11 -8.83
N LYS A 60 -3.70 -12.19 -9.03
CA LYS A 60 -2.92 -11.02 -9.45
C LYS A 60 -3.48 -10.57 -10.78
N LEU A 61 -4.20 -9.46 -10.75
CA LEU A 61 -4.75 -8.82 -11.95
C LEU A 61 -3.59 -8.18 -12.71
N TYR A 62 -3.60 -8.30 -14.03
CA TYR A 62 -2.69 -7.56 -14.90
C TYR A 62 -3.49 -6.59 -15.75
N THR A 63 -2.96 -5.39 -15.96
CA THR A 63 -3.55 -4.42 -16.86
C THR A 63 -3.33 -4.90 -18.30
N LYS A 64 -4.42 -5.35 -18.95
CA LYS A 64 -4.38 -5.79 -20.35
C LYS A 64 -4.23 -4.57 -21.26
N ASP A 65 -5.05 -3.55 -21.03
CA ASP A 65 -5.07 -2.35 -21.86
C ASP A 65 -4.42 -1.17 -21.12
N LYS A 66 -3.14 -0.94 -21.44
CA LYS A 66 -2.35 0.13 -20.83
C LYS A 66 -2.74 1.52 -21.34
N GLN A 67 -3.15 1.62 -22.61
CA GLN A 67 -3.51 2.91 -23.22
C GLN A 67 -4.84 3.40 -22.68
N LEU A 68 -5.84 2.51 -22.59
CA LEU A 68 -7.12 2.82 -21.99
C LEU A 68 -6.97 3.23 -20.53
N LEU A 69 -6.12 2.53 -19.77
CA LEU A 69 -5.82 2.92 -18.40
C LEU A 69 -5.19 4.32 -18.32
N LEU A 70 -4.24 4.62 -19.20
CA LEU A 70 -3.59 5.92 -19.25
C LEU A 70 -4.61 7.04 -19.51
N SER A 71 -5.56 6.82 -20.42
CA SER A 71 -6.64 7.77 -20.69
C SER A 71 -7.47 8.07 -19.44
N PHE A 72 -7.87 7.05 -18.67
CA PHE A 72 -8.62 7.26 -17.43
C PHE A 72 -7.82 7.95 -16.34
N VAL A 73 -6.54 7.57 -16.19
CA VAL A 73 -5.63 8.16 -15.20
C VAL A 73 -5.37 9.65 -15.47
N TYR A 74 -5.41 10.08 -16.73
CA TYR A 74 -5.26 11.49 -17.09
C TYR A 74 -6.41 12.36 -16.55
N PHE A 75 -7.64 11.85 -16.59
CA PHE A 75 -8.82 12.60 -16.13
C PHE A 75 -9.11 12.44 -14.63
N ASP A 76 -8.66 11.34 -14.01
CA ASP A 76 -8.79 11.12 -12.56
C ASP A 76 -7.60 11.73 -11.79
N GLN A 77 -7.71 13.03 -11.48
CA GLN A 77 -6.68 13.77 -10.72
C GLN A 77 -6.41 13.20 -9.33
N THR A 78 -7.40 12.52 -8.74
CA THR A 78 -7.29 11.93 -7.40
C THR A 78 -6.73 10.52 -7.42
N ASN A 79 -6.62 9.92 -8.60
CA ASN A 79 -6.22 8.53 -8.81
C ASN A 79 -7.03 7.54 -7.94
N CYS A 80 -8.31 7.84 -7.70
CA CYS A 80 -9.17 7.06 -6.82
C CYS A 80 -9.68 5.77 -7.47
N GLY A 81 -9.50 5.59 -8.78
CA GLY A 81 -9.84 4.35 -9.49
C GLY A 81 -11.28 4.32 -10.03
N TYR A 82 -12.00 5.43 -9.93
CA TYR A 82 -13.33 5.61 -10.49
C TYR A 82 -13.56 7.06 -10.94
N ILE A 83 -14.54 7.26 -11.82
CA ILE A 83 -14.97 8.59 -12.28
C ILE A 83 -16.50 8.65 -12.19
N PHE A 84 -17.07 9.77 -11.75
CA PHE A 84 -18.52 9.90 -11.64
C PHE A 84 -19.19 10.00 -13.01
N ASP A 85 -20.44 9.56 -13.10
CA ASP A 85 -21.26 9.63 -14.31
C ASP A 85 -21.31 11.03 -14.92
N LYS A 86 -21.46 12.07 -14.11
CA LYS A 86 -21.44 13.47 -14.53
C LYS A 86 -20.14 13.86 -15.21
N ASP A 87 -19.01 13.48 -14.61
CA ASP A 87 -17.69 13.80 -15.16
C ASP A 87 -17.45 13.05 -16.49
N ILE A 88 -17.97 11.83 -16.62
CA ILE A 88 -17.94 11.09 -17.89
C ILE A 88 -18.87 11.72 -18.94
N GLU A 89 -20.07 12.18 -18.55
CA GLU A 89 -20.96 12.94 -19.44
C GLU A 89 -20.27 14.20 -19.97
N ASP A 90 -19.64 14.97 -19.08
CA ASP A 90 -18.91 16.19 -19.43
C ASP A 90 -17.71 15.90 -20.33
N LEU A 91 -16.96 14.83 -20.06
CA LEU A 91 -15.88 14.37 -20.94
C LEU A 91 -16.39 13.97 -22.33
N LEU A 92 -17.55 13.33 -22.43
CA LEU A 92 -18.15 13.00 -23.74
C LEU A 92 -18.60 14.26 -24.51
N TYR A 93 -18.97 15.35 -23.81
CA TYR A 93 -19.31 16.61 -24.45
C TYR A 93 -18.09 17.36 -25.00
N THR A 94 -16.92 17.25 -24.35
CA THR A 94 -15.70 17.90 -24.87
C THR A 94 -15.22 17.31 -26.20
N LEU A 95 -15.63 16.08 -26.52
CA LEU A 95 -15.36 15.43 -27.81
C LEU A 95 -16.11 16.07 -29.00
N GLY A 96 -17.09 16.95 -28.76
CA GLY A 96 -17.85 17.63 -29.82
C GLY A 96 -18.75 16.70 -30.65
N LEU A 97 -19.17 15.57 -30.07
CA LEU A 97 -20.04 14.61 -30.75
C LEU A 97 -21.44 15.20 -30.99
N LYS A 98 -22.03 14.91 -32.16
CA LYS A 98 -23.43 15.29 -32.49
C LYS A 98 -24.45 14.36 -31.82
N LEU A 99 -24.37 14.23 -30.50
CA LEU A 99 -25.29 13.44 -29.68
C LEU A 99 -26.10 14.38 -28.78
N SER A 100 -27.40 14.15 -28.71
CA SER A 100 -28.26 14.84 -27.76
C SER A 100 -27.90 14.46 -26.32
N ARG A 101 -28.32 15.31 -25.37
CA ARG A 101 -28.09 15.08 -23.94
C ARG A 101 -28.63 13.73 -23.46
N ALA A 102 -29.80 13.34 -23.93
CA ALA A 102 -30.41 12.05 -23.59
C ALA A 102 -29.62 10.85 -24.15
N GLN A 103 -29.02 10.98 -25.34
CA GLN A 103 -28.22 9.92 -25.95
C GLN A 103 -26.90 9.71 -25.19
N VAL A 104 -26.22 10.79 -24.81
CA VAL A 104 -25.01 10.72 -23.98
C VAL A 104 -25.30 10.03 -22.65
N ARG A 105 -26.35 10.46 -21.94
CA ARG A 105 -26.81 9.80 -20.70
C ARG A 105 -27.06 8.30 -20.91
N LYS A 106 -27.80 7.94 -21.95
CA LYS A 106 -28.10 6.54 -22.27
C LYS A 106 -26.84 5.72 -22.56
N LEU A 107 -25.78 6.34 -23.10
CA LEU A 107 -24.49 5.69 -23.34
C LEU A 107 -23.72 5.51 -22.04
N VAL A 108 -23.61 6.56 -21.23
CA VAL A 108 -22.92 6.53 -19.93
C VAL A 108 -23.55 5.52 -18.99
N SER A 109 -24.89 5.43 -18.95
CA SER A 109 -25.61 4.44 -18.14
C SER A 109 -25.33 2.98 -18.51
N LYS A 110 -24.79 2.68 -19.70
CA LYS A 110 -24.40 1.31 -20.07
C LYS A 110 -23.09 0.87 -19.44
N VAL A 111 -22.19 1.82 -19.16
CA VAL A 111 -20.83 1.54 -18.69
C VAL A 111 -20.65 1.87 -17.21
N VAL A 112 -21.41 2.83 -16.69
CA VAL A 112 -21.41 3.21 -15.28
C VAL A 112 -22.25 2.23 -14.46
N THR A 113 -21.75 1.86 -13.27
CA THR A 113 -22.50 1.06 -12.31
C THR A 113 -22.59 1.82 -10.99
N ARG A 114 -23.81 2.09 -10.49
CA ARG A 114 -24.04 2.89 -9.27
C ARG A 114 -23.35 4.27 -9.36
N ASP A 115 -23.70 5.02 -10.39
CA ASP A 115 -23.30 6.43 -10.60
C ASP A 115 -21.79 6.70 -10.71
N SER A 116 -20.97 5.63 -10.75
CA SER A 116 -19.51 5.70 -10.89
C SER A 116 -18.95 4.62 -11.83
N LEU A 117 -18.08 5.05 -12.74
CA LEU A 117 -17.33 4.17 -13.64
C LEU A 117 -16.05 3.70 -12.96
N HIS A 118 -15.95 2.42 -12.66
CA HIS A 118 -14.74 1.83 -12.06
C HIS A 118 -13.80 1.32 -13.14
N TYR A 119 -12.95 2.20 -13.68
CA TYR A 119 -12.15 1.90 -14.86
C TYR A 119 -11.12 0.77 -14.66
N ARG A 120 -10.65 0.52 -13.43
CA ARG A 120 -9.75 -0.61 -13.14
C ARG A 120 -10.37 -1.97 -13.45
N LYS A 121 -11.69 -2.10 -13.32
CA LYS A 121 -12.40 -3.34 -13.69
C LYS A 121 -12.46 -3.57 -15.21
N LEU A 122 -12.31 -2.51 -15.98
CA LEU A 122 -12.32 -2.56 -17.44
C LEU A 122 -10.91 -2.82 -17.99
N THR A 123 -9.88 -2.28 -17.34
CA THR A 123 -8.49 -2.36 -17.80
C THR A 123 -7.76 -3.61 -17.31
N ASP A 124 -8.14 -4.13 -16.14
CA ASP A 124 -7.40 -5.19 -15.46
C ASP A 124 -8.13 -6.54 -15.59
N LYS A 125 -7.41 -7.57 -16.03
CA LYS A 125 -7.95 -8.93 -16.20
C LYS A 125 -7.26 -9.93 -15.27
N PRO A 126 -7.95 -11.00 -14.85
CA PRO A 126 -7.30 -12.11 -14.15
C PRO A 126 -6.22 -12.71 -15.06
N ARG A 127 -5.06 -12.98 -14.46
CA ARG A 127 -3.96 -13.68 -15.12
C ARG A 127 -4.34 -15.14 -15.24
N ASP A 128 -4.86 -15.54 -16.39
CA ASP A 128 -4.93 -16.94 -16.77
C ASP A 128 -3.54 -17.35 -17.31
N ASP A 129 -2.97 -18.43 -16.78
CA ASP A 129 -1.62 -18.92 -17.11
C ASP A 129 -1.54 -19.57 -18.50
N ASP A 130 -2.56 -19.42 -19.34
CA ASP A 130 -2.56 -19.90 -20.72
C ASP A 130 -1.99 -18.82 -21.65
N LEU A 131 -0.69 -18.96 -21.96
CA LEU A 131 -0.03 -18.48 -23.17
C LEU A 131 -0.52 -17.13 -23.70
N ILE A 132 0.02 -16.06 -23.13
CA ILE A 132 0.01 -14.76 -23.83
C ILE A 132 0.93 -14.92 -25.05
N VAL A 133 0.35 -15.25 -26.21
CA VAL A 133 0.83 -14.70 -27.48
C VAL A 133 0.76 -13.20 -27.28
N ILE A 134 1.92 -12.61 -26.98
CA ILE A 134 2.06 -11.17 -27.12
C ILE A 134 1.93 -10.98 -28.62
N ASP A 135 0.77 -10.50 -29.06
CA ASP A 135 0.63 -9.97 -30.40
C ASP A 135 1.49 -8.69 -30.46
N ASP A 136 2.79 -8.90 -30.59
CA ASP A 136 3.81 -7.89 -30.82
C ASP A 136 3.73 -7.36 -32.27
N SER A 137 2.80 -7.88 -33.09
CA SER A 137 2.64 -7.47 -34.49
C SER A 137 2.14 -6.03 -34.65
N GLU A 138 1.58 -5.41 -33.59
CA GLU A 138 1.23 -3.98 -33.57
C GLU A 138 2.30 -3.08 -32.89
N ARG A 139 3.29 -3.65 -32.18
CA ARG A 139 4.34 -2.86 -31.51
C ARG A 139 5.34 -2.25 -32.48
N ASP A 140 5.68 -2.97 -33.55
CA ASP A 140 6.70 -2.50 -34.49
C ASP A 140 6.16 -1.46 -35.48
N ALA A 141 4.85 -1.44 -35.75
CA ALA A 141 4.27 -0.45 -36.65
C ALA A 141 4.18 0.96 -36.04
N ASN A 142 4.17 1.10 -34.71
CA ASN A 142 3.86 2.36 -34.03
C ASN A 142 4.98 2.92 -33.15
N LEU A 143 6.11 2.23 -32.98
CA LEU A 143 7.22 2.74 -32.16
C LEU A 143 7.83 4.02 -32.75
N HIS A 144 7.93 4.09 -34.08
CA HIS A 144 8.40 5.27 -34.81
C HIS A 144 7.45 6.46 -34.65
N GLU A 145 6.13 6.24 -34.67
CA GLU A 145 5.13 7.30 -34.50
C GLU A 145 5.06 7.79 -33.04
N LEU A 146 5.19 6.89 -32.07
CA LEU A 146 5.24 7.23 -30.65
C LEU A 146 6.53 8.00 -30.28
N ALA A 147 7.67 7.63 -30.88
CA ALA A 147 8.95 8.32 -30.71
C ALA A 147 8.95 9.74 -31.31
N LEU A 148 8.14 9.98 -32.34
CA LEU A 148 7.89 11.32 -32.87
C LEU A 148 7.03 12.17 -31.91
N GLY A 149 6.21 11.55 -31.06
CA GLY A 149 5.36 12.23 -30.08
C GLY A 149 4.49 13.33 -30.71
N ASN A 150 4.32 14.45 -30.00
CA ASN A 150 3.54 15.59 -30.50
C ASN A 150 4.21 16.36 -31.65
N LYS A 151 5.43 15.98 -32.07
CA LYS A 151 6.17 16.64 -33.16
C LYS A 151 5.41 16.60 -34.49
N LYS A 152 4.55 15.59 -34.69
CA LYS A 152 3.68 15.45 -35.87
C LYS A 152 2.45 16.38 -35.83
N LEU A 153 2.08 16.87 -34.64
CA LEU A 153 0.98 17.82 -34.40
C LEU A 153 1.47 19.28 -34.38
N LEU A 154 2.78 19.49 -34.25
CA LEU A 154 3.39 20.77 -34.57
C LEU A 154 3.29 20.93 -36.10
N LEU A 155 2.59 21.97 -36.55
CA LEU A 155 2.58 22.37 -37.96
C LEU A 155 4.04 22.47 -38.44
N THR A 156 4.51 21.45 -39.17
CA THR A 156 5.64 21.61 -40.10
C THR A 156 5.12 22.52 -41.20
N SER A 157 5.23 23.82 -40.96
CA SER A 157 4.91 24.84 -41.96
C SER A 157 5.99 25.90 -41.97
N PHE A 158 7.27 25.51 -41.83
CA PHE A 158 8.41 26.36 -42.20
C PHE A 158 9.58 25.48 -42.66
N GLY A 159 9.76 25.38 -43.98
CA GLY A 159 10.89 24.78 -44.72
C GLY A 159 10.66 23.32 -45.11
N GLU A 160 10.59 22.88 -46.37
CA GLU A 160 10.91 23.47 -47.67
C GLU A 160 10.07 22.74 -48.76
N GLU A 161 9.76 23.48 -49.83
CA GLU A 161 9.30 23.01 -51.15
C GLU A 161 7.98 22.25 -51.28
N SER A 162 6.89 22.99 -51.60
CA SER A 162 6.12 22.75 -52.84
C SER A 162 5.02 23.80 -53.05
N ILE A 163 4.91 24.19 -54.31
CA ILE A 163 4.17 25.30 -54.90
C ILE A 163 2.64 25.06 -54.87
N THR A 164 1.88 26.16 -54.84
CA THR A 164 0.43 26.34 -55.13
C THR A 164 -0.63 25.95 -54.09
N LYS A 165 -1.19 26.96 -53.41
CA LYS A 165 -2.57 27.44 -53.66
C LYS A 165 -2.92 28.66 -52.79
N LYS A 166 -3.39 29.70 -53.46
CA LYS A 166 -3.97 30.94 -52.92
C LYS A 166 -5.02 30.64 -51.83
N ARG A 167 -4.88 31.25 -50.65
CA ARG A 167 -6.03 31.77 -49.90
C ARG A 167 -5.75 33.22 -49.50
N LYS A 168 -6.31 34.10 -50.31
CA LYS A 168 -6.44 35.53 -50.09
C LYS A 168 -7.30 35.72 -48.83
N LEU A 169 -6.77 36.31 -47.77
CA LEU A 169 -7.57 37.10 -46.85
C LEU A 169 -6.87 38.46 -46.72
N ASN A 170 -7.54 39.48 -47.26
CA ASN A 170 -7.20 40.88 -47.10
C ASN A 170 -7.35 41.27 -45.63
N CYS A 171 -6.32 41.89 -45.07
CA CYS A 171 -6.47 43.04 -44.20
C CYS A 171 -5.19 43.88 -44.27
N ASN A 172 -5.16 44.78 -45.26
CA ASN A 172 -4.44 46.04 -45.07
C ASN A 172 -5.19 46.79 -43.98
N ASN A 173 -4.53 47.11 -42.88
CA ASN A 173 -4.48 48.48 -42.37
C ASN A 173 -3.23 48.60 -41.51
N LYS A 174 -2.35 49.50 -41.97
CA LYS A 174 -1.38 50.16 -41.12
C LYS A 174 -2.19 50.92 -40.08
N ASP A 175 -1.91 50.70 -38.81
CA ASP A 175 -1.95 51.74 -37.79
C ASP A 175 -1.00 51.33 -36.67
N SER A 176 0.04 52.14 -36.52
CA SER A 176 0.85 52.22 -35.33
C SER A 176 -0.08 52.60 -34.17
N ALA A 177 -0.41 51.65 -33.32
CA ALA A 177 -0.95 51.90 -32.00
C ALA A 177 0.01 51.23 -31.02
N GLU A 178 0.49 52.03 -30.07
CA GLU A 178 1.31 51.61 -28.93
C GLU A 178 0.83 50.25 -28.40
N LEU A 179 1.62 49.20 -28.66
CA LEU A 179 1.41 47.91 -28.02
C LEU A 179 1.61 48.16 -26.53
N GLU A 180 0.56 47.95 -25.74
CA GLU A 180 0.63 48.07 -24.29
C GLU A 180 1.88 47.36 -23.75
N GLU A 181 2.55 48.07 -22.83
CA GLU A 181 3.83 47.73 -22.23
C GLU A 181 3.82 46.30 -21.66
N GLY A 182 4.29 45.32 -22.45
CA GLY A 182 4.32 43.90 -22.06
C GLY A 182 4.02 42.89 -23.16
N PHE A 183 3.44 43.30 -24.30
CA PHE A 183 3.19 42.42 -25.45
C PHE A 183 4.28 42.58 -26.52
N VAL A 184 4.95 41.48 -26.87
CA VAL A 184 6.00 41.46 -27.90
C VAL A 184 5.70 40.41 -28.96
N MET A 185 5.83 40.79 -30.23
CA MET A 185 5.73 39.87 -31.35
C MET A 185 7.01 39.03 -31.47
N PHE A 186 6.92 37.72 -31.20
CA PHE A 186 8.02 36.78 -31.36
C PHE A 186 7.67 35.72 -32.40
N ARG A 187 8.46 35.65 -33.49
CA ARG A 187 8.27 34.72 -34.62
C ARG A 187 6.84 34.74 -35.21
N GLY A 188 6.25 35.93 -35.34
CA GLY A 188 4.90 36.11 -35.89
C GLY A 188 3.76 35.78 -34.91
N SER A 189 4.05 35.46 -33.64
CA SER A 189 3.06 35.27 -32.59
C SER A 189 3.17 36.35 -31.52
N LEU A 190 2.04 36.88 -31.07
CA LEU A 190 1.99 37.87 -29.98
C LEU A 190 2.22 37.15 -28.64
N VAL A 191 3.22 37.58 -27.88
CA VAL A 191 3.62 36.98 -26.59
C VAL A 191 3.49 38.01 -25.48
N ASP A 192 2.83 37.62 -24.39
CA ASP A 192 2.73 38.39 -23.14
C ASP A 192 3.91 38.05 -22.22
N ILE A 193 4.86 38.98 -22.12
CA ILE A 193 6.09 38.80 -21.33
C ILE A 193 5.78 38.79 -19.83
N SER A 194 4.88 39.66 -19.38
CA SER A 194 4.50 39.81 -17.97
C SER A 194 3.88 38.52 -17.43
N LYS A 195 3.01 37.88 -18.21
CA LYS A 195 2.44 36.58 -17.85
C LYS A 195 3.48 35.46 -17.84
N LEU A 196 4.41 35.46 -18.79
CA LEU A 196 5.45 34.44 -18.88
C LEU A 196 6.44 34.53 -17.70
N ILE A 197 6.83 35.74 -17.32
CA ILE A 197 7.65 36.01 -16.12
C ILE A 197 6.91 35.56 -14.85
N SER A 198 5.63 35.92 -14.70
CA SER A 198 4.83 35.50 -13.53
C SER A 198 4.67 33.97 -13.44
N GLN A 199 4.58 33.27 -14.58
CA GLN A 199 4.54 31.82 -14.63
C GLN A 199 5.90 31.21 -14.27
N LEU A 200 6.99 31.79 -14.78
CA LEU A 200 8.34 31.36 -14.48
C LEU A 200 8.64 31.50 -12.97
N GLU A 201 8.31 32.64 -12.36
CA GLU A 201 8.49 32.85 -10.92
C GLU A 201 7.71 31.84 -10.07
N ARG A 202 6.47 31.53 -10.45
CA ARG A 202 5.66 30.51 -9.77
C ARG A 202 6.29 29.12 -9.88
N SER A 203 6.76 28.77 -11.07
CA SER A 203 7.47 27.51 -11.33
C SER A 203 8.78 27.44 -10.53
N GLU A 204 9.52 28.54 -10.45
CA GLU A 204 10.79 28.61 -9.73
C GLU A 204 10.60 28.51 -8.22
N ARG A 205 9.59 29.16 -7.65
CA ARG A 205 9.23 29.00 -6.23
C ARG A 205 8.85 27.55 -5.90
N ALA A 206 8.04 26.91 -6.74
CA ALA A 206 7.68 25.50 -6.56
C ALA A 206 8.93 24.59 -6.63
N ARG A 207 9.84 24.86 -7.58
CA ARG A 207 11.11 24.13 -7.69
C ARG A 207 11.95 24.26 -6.42
N LEU A 208 12.16 25.48 -5.92
CA LEU A 208 12.94 25.74 -4.70
C LEU A 208 12.33 25.08 -3.46
N GLU A 209 11.00 25.10 -3.32
CA GLU A 209 10.32 24.43 -2.21
C GLU A 209 10.52 22.91 -2.24
N THR A 210 10.42 22.30 -3.44
CA THR A 210 10.66 20.86 -3.59
C THR A 210 12.11 20.48 -3.34
N GLU A 211 13.05 21.33 -3.76
CA GLU A 211 14.48 21.14 -3.52
C GLU A 211 14.82 21.23 -2.02
N ALA A 212 14.24 22.19 -1.30
CA ALA A 212 14.39 22.31 0.14
C ALA A 212 13.85 21.06 0.88
N LYS A 213 12.65 20.60 0.52
CA LYS A 213 12.06 19.37 1.07
C LYS A 213 12.92 18.13 0.77
N MET A 214 13.51 18.05 -0.44
CA MET A 214 14.41 16.96 -0.80
C MET A 214 15.66 16.95 0.11
N VAL A 215 16.24 18.12 0.37
CA VAL A 215 17.42 18.25 1.25
C VAL A 215 17.07 17.84 2.69
N GLU A 216 15.92 18.28 3.19
CA GLU A 216 15.42 17.88 4.52
C GLU A 216 15.24 16.36 4.63
N LEU A 217 14.56 15.74 3.66
CA LEU A 217 14.36 14.30 3.63
C LEU A 217 15.68 13.52 3.57
N LYS A 218 16.67 14.01 2.81
CA LYS A 218 18.02 13.42 2.79
C LYS A 218 18.70 13.49 4.16
N SER A 219 18.60 14.63 4.84
CA SER A 219 19.13 14.80 6.20
C SER A 219 18.46 13.82 7.18
N ASP A 220 17.14 13.66 7.10
CA ASP A 220 16.41 12.77 7.99
C ASP A 220 16.70 11.29 7.73
N ILE A 221 16.87 10.89 6.47
CA ILE A 221 17.34 9.56 6.12
C ILE A 221 18.71 9.29 6.75
N GLN A 222 19.63 10.27 6.69
CA GLN A 222 20.95 10.14 7.31
C GLN A 222 20.83 9.98 8.83
N LYS A 223 20.05 10.83 9.51
CA LYS A 223 19.81 10.72 10.97
C LYS A 223 19.19 9.38 11.37
N ILE A 224 18.22 8.89 10.61
CA ILE A 224 17.57 7.60 10.86
C ILE A 224 18.57 6.45 10.65
N SER A 225 19.38 6.51 9.60
CA SER A 225 20.43 5.54 9.32
C SER A 225 21.46 5.46 10.47
N GLU A 226 21.90 6.61 10.99
CA GLU A 226 22.81 6.67 12.13
C GLU A 226 22.17 6.09 13.41
N LYS A 227 20.90 6.42 13.69
CA LYS A 227 20.15 5.85 14.81
C LYS A 227 20.00 4.33 14.67
N TYR A 228 19.73 3.85 13.46
CA TYR A 228 19.62 2.43 13.17
C TYR A 228 20.96 1.71 13.38
N ALA A 229 22.07 2.29 12.91
CA ALA A 229 23.40 1.74 13.12
C ALA A 229 23.75 1.61 14.61
N LYS A 230 23.47 2.66 15.41
CA LYS A 230 23.65 2.66 16.88
C LYS A 230 22.78 1.61 17.56
N CYS A 231 21.50 1.51 17.19
CA CYS A 231 20.61 0.50 17.75
C CYS A 231 21.06 -0.92 17.40
N ASN A 232 21.53 -1.14 16.16
CA ASN A 232 22.00 -2.43 15.70
C ASN A 232 23.31 -2.86 16.41
N SER A 233 24.23 -1.95 16.72
CA SER A 233 25.40 -2.27 17.52
C SER A 233 25.03 -2.63 18.96
N SER A 234 24.12 -1.87 19.60
CA SER A 234 23.58 -2.22 20.92
C SER A 234 22.87 -3.58 20.93
N LEU A 235 22.11 -3.89 19.88
CA LEU A 235 21.44 -5.19 19.72
C LEU A 235 22.47 -6.32 19.67
N LYS A 236 23.55 -6.16 18.88
CA LYS A 236 24.65 -7.13 18.83
C LYS A 236 25.33 -7.32 20.18
N HIS A 237 25.59 -6.23 20.90
CA HIS A 237 26.19 -6.26 22.24
C HIS A 237 25.30 -6.97 23.27
N LEU A 238 24.01 -6.63 23.33
CA LEU A 238 23.06 -7.30 24.22
C LEU A 238 22.93 -8.79 23.87
N ASN A 239 22.99 -9.15 22.59
CA ASN A 239 22.99 -10.55 22.17
C ASN A 239 24.26 -11.31 22.60
N SER A 240 25.45 -10.68 22.59
CA SER A 240 26.65 -11.31 23.14
C SER A 240 26.54 -11.48 24.65
N GLU A 241 26.07 -10.47 25.38
CA GLU A 241 25.85 -10.58 26.84
C GLU A 241 24.86 -11.70 27.18
N ILE A 242 23.75 -11.83 26.45
CA ILE A 242 22.79 -12.93 26.65
C ILE A 242 23.46 -14.29 26.45
N LYS A 243 24.35 -14.42 25.46
CA LYS A 243 25.09 -15.67 25.24
C LYS A 243 26.05 -15.96 26.41
N GLU A 244 26.80 -14.96 26.86
CA GLU A 244 27.70 -15.10 28.00
C GLU A 244 26.95 -15.46 29.29
N TYR A 245 25.81 -14.82 29.57
CA TYR A 245 24.99 -15.15 30.73
C TYR A 245 24.41 -16.57 30.64
N ARG A 246 24.03 -17.04 29.45
CA ARG A 246 23.59 -18.43 29.25
C ARG A 246 24.72 -19.43 29.51
N GLU A 247 25.94 -19.14 29.09
CA GLU A 247 27.10 -19.98 29.38
C GLU A 247 27.46 -19.99 30.86
N LYS A 248 27.48 -18.82 31.52
CA LYS A 248 27.71 -18.72 32.98
C LYS A 248 26.65 -19.47 33.77
N LEU A 249 25.38 -19.39 33.37
CA LEU A 249 24.28 -20.13 34.00
C LEU A 249 24.50 -21.63 33.85
N ARG A 250 24.81 -22.10 32.62
CA ARG A 250 25.11 -23.51 32.35
C ARG A 250 26.30 -24.01 33.17
N ASN A 251 27.38 -23.25 33.24
CA ASN A 251 28.57 -23.63 34.03
C ASN A 251 28.24 -23.71 35.52
N SER A 252 27.45 -22.77 36.05
CA SER A 252 26.99 -22.79 37.44
C SER A 252 26.09 -23.99 37.71
N ASP A 253 25.15 -24.30 36.82
CA ASP A 253 24.29 -25.48 36.92
C ASP A 253 25.10 -26.79 36.88
N GLU A 254 26.09 -26.88 35.99
CA GLU A 254 27.00 -28.03 35.93
C GLU A 254 27.82 -28.17 37.23
N SER A 255 28.32 -27.07 37.81
CA SER A 255 29.04 -27.11 39.10
C SER A 255 28.14 -27.51 40.26
N LEU A 256 26.90 -26.99 40.28
CA LEU A 256 25.94 -27.27 41.34
C LEU A 256 25.50 -28.74 41.25
N ASN A 257 25.29 -29.27 40.05
CA ASN A 257 25.02 -30.69 39.83
C ASN A 257 26.18 -31.56 40.34
N ARG A 258 27.44 -31.21 40.04
CA ARG A 258 28.61 -31.95 40.56
C ARG A 258 28.62 -31.97 42.10
N ILE A 259 28.45 -30.82 42.75
CA ILE A 259 28.41 -30.72 44.22
C ILE A 259 27.23 -31.52 44.79
N THR A 260 26.05 -31.41 44.17
CA THR A 260 24.84 -32.14 44.58
C THR A 260 25.06 -33.64 44.54
N VAL A 261 25.65 -34.14 43.44
CA VAL A 261 25.99 -35.56 43.29
C VAL A 261 27.00 -35.99 44.35
N SER A 262 28.10 -35.25 44.54
CA SER A 262 29.11 -35.55 45.56
C SER A 262 28.55 -35.54 46.99
N SER A 263 27.64 -34.61 47.30
CA SER A 263 26.96 -34.56 48.60
C SER A 263 26.05 -35.77 48.81
N GLN A 264 25.30 -36.20 47.78
CA GLN A 264 24.49 -37.42 47.85
C GLN A 264 25.34 -38.66 48.13
N TYR A 265 26.52 -38.78 47.50
CA TYR A 265 27.46 -39.87 47.79
C TYR A 265 27.94 -39.86 49.25
N PHE A 266 28.21 -38.69 49.82
CA PHE A 266 28.66 -38.56 51.21
C PHE A 266 27.58 -38.92 52.23
N PHE A 267 26.30 -38.62 51.94
CA PHE A 267 25.17 -38.97 52.81
C PHE A 267 24.76 -40.45 52.77
N ILE A 268 25.22 -41.22 51.77
CA ILE A 268 24.88 -42.65 51.60
C ILE A 268 25.86 -43.58 52.35
N ILE A 269 27.03 -43.10 52.77
CA ILE A 269 27.97 -43.87 53.60
C ILE A 269 27.52 -43.72 55.06
N PRO A 270 26.91 -44.74 55.69
CA PRO A 270 26.59 -44.68 57.11
C PRO A 270 27.90 -44.77 57.88
N TYR A 271 28.13 -43.83 58.80
CA TYR A 271 29.23 -43.88 59.75
C TYR A 271 29.30 -45.28 60.39
N CYS A 272 30.42 -45.99 60.17
CA CYS A 272 30.80 -47.17 60.94
C CYS A 272 30.97 -46.83 62.42
#